data_AF-A0AAI9J7H9-F1
#
_entry.id   AF-A0AAI9J7H9-F1
#
_cell.length_a   1.000
_cell.length_b   1.000
_cell.length_c   1.000
_cell.angle_alpha   90.00
_cell.angle_beta   90.00
_cell.angle_gamma   90.00
#
_symmetry.space_group_name_H-M   'P 1'
#
loop_
_entity.id
_entity.type
_entity.pdbx_description
1 polymer ?
#
loop_
_entity_poly.entity_id
_entity_poly.type
_entity_poly.pdbx_seq_one_letter_code
_entity_poly.pdbx_strand_id
1 'polypeptide(L)'
;STEKKELVSMLTNLNYQFDGLQKDYPGGEGDWHFVKDLNDLTEETLLKSFTKQRKSLVKKAKTFGIELHKLKRNELYKFKQIASSTSERRNYDDKTLDYYEKFYDSFGSNAEFIIASINFKNYLEHLQINQNELSKKNKTTTSLSRKKQSLS
;
A
#
# COMPACT_ATOMS: atom_id res chain seq x y z
N SER A 1 -15.80 13.92 10.59
CA SER A 1 -17.18 14.44 10.45
C SER A 1 -17.67 14.84 11.83
N THR A 2 -18.48 15.89 11.95
CA THR A 2 -19.13 16.25 13.21
C THR A 2 -20.30 15.31 13.48
N GLU A 3 -20.55 14.99 14.74
CA GLU A 3 -21.70 14.17 15.18
C GLU A 3 -23.02 14.76 14.64
N LYS A 4 -23.86 13.94 14.01
CA LYS A 4 -25.18 14.33 13.51
C LYS A 4 -26.25 14.11 14.57
N LYS A 5 -26.28 14.98 15.58
CA LYS A 5 -27.17 14.86 16.75
C LYS A 5 -28.65 14.72 16.39
N GLU A 6 -29.10 15.38 15.32
CA GLU A 6 -30.49 15.28 14.84
C GLU A 6 -30.88 13.86 14.44
N LEU A 7 -29.98 13.11 13.80
CA LEU A 7 -30.24 11.72 13.41
C LEU A 7 -30.31 10.82 14.64
N VAL A 8 -29.42 11.03 15.62
CA VAL A 8 -29.46 10.31 16.90
C VAL A 8 -30.81 10.54 17.57
N SER A 9 -31.25 11.80 17.71
CA SER A 9 -32.55 12.14 18.30
C SER A 9 -33.73 11.50 17.55
N MET A 10 -33.70 11.52 16.22
CA MET A 10 -34.76 10.90 15.40
C MET A 10 -34.87 9.40 15.66
N LEU A 11 -33.74 8.68 15.72
CA LEU A 11 -33.71 7.24 15.97
C LEU A 11 -34.11 6.90 17.41
N THR A 12 -33.64 7.68 18.39
CA THR A 12 -34.02 7.45 19.80
C THR A 12 -35.50 7.73 20.04
N ASN A 13 -36.11 8.69 19.32
CA ASN A 13 -37.55 8.93 19.37
C ASN A 13 -38.38 7.76 18.79
N LEU A 14 -37.77 6.93 17.95
CA LEU A 14 -38.35 5.68 17.45
C LEU A 14 -38.00 4.46 18.34
N ASN A 15 -37.52 4.69 19.56
CA ASN A 15 -37.11 3.68 20.55
C ASN A 15 -35.87 2.86 20.19
N TYR A 16 -35.04 3.29 19.24
CA TYR A 16 -33.71 2.71 19.06
C TYR A 16 -32.76 3.17 20.18
N GLN A 17 -31.84 2.30 20.59
CA GLN A 17 -30.80 2.64 21.55
C GLN A 17 -29.53 3.11 20.83
N PHE A 18 -28.95 4.19 21.34
CA PHE A 18 -27.67 4.70 20.84
C PHE A 18 -26.57 4.31 21.82
N ASP A 19 -25.66 3.45 21.37
CA ASP A 19 -24.57 2.92 22.20
C ASP A 19 -23.41 3.91 22.41
N GLY A 20 -23.57 5.15 21.95
CA GLY A 20 -22.55 6.19 21.97
C GLY A 20 -21.53 6.06 20.84
N LEU A 21 -20.66 7.07 20.73
CA LEU A 21 -19.49 6.98 19.86
C LEU A 21 -18.38 6.22 20.60
N GLN A 22 -18.21 4.97 20.23
CA GLN A 22 -17.25 4.06 20.81
C GLN A 22 -15.84 4.35 20.29
N LYS A 23 -14.87 3.96 21.11
CA LYS A 23 -13.45 3.96 20.75
C LYS A 23 -13.03 2.50 20.59
N ASP A 24 -11.93 2.27 19.87
CA ASP A 24 -11.41 0.94 19.55
C ASP A 24 -12.30 0.16 18.56
N TYR A 25 -12.33 -1.17 18.66
CA TYR A 25 -13.06 -2.07 17.74
C TYR A 25 -14.06 -2.99 18.47
N PRO A 26 -15.02 -2.42 19.23
CA PRO A 26 -16.09 -3.20 19.85
C PRO A 26 -16.93 -3.89 18.76
N GLY A 27 -17.00 -5.23 18.79
CA GLY A 27 -17.71 -6.00 17.76
C GLY A 27 -17.03 -6.06 16.38
N GLY A 28 -15.83 -5.47 16.22
CA GLY A 28 -15.03 -5.55 15.00
C GLY A 28 -15.20 -4.41 14.00
N GLU A 29 -16.17 -3.52 14.18
CA GLU A 29 -16.34 -2.30 13.38
C GLU A 29 -16.08 -1.08 14.25
N GLY A 30 -15.21 -0.17 13.79
CA GLY A 30 -14.86 1.04 14.54
C GLY A 30 -15.66 2.24 14.03
N ASP A 31 -16.11 3.11 14.93
CA ASP A 31 -16.86 4.33 14.55
C ASP A 31 -16.00 5.34 13.78
N TRP A 32 -14.69 5.31 13.99
CA TRP A 32 -13.74 6.31 13.47
C TRP A 32 -12.99 5.79 12.25
N HIS A 33 -13.29 6.37 11.09
CA HIS A 33 -12.68 6.00 9.81
C HIS A 33 -11.71 7.08 9.30
N PHE A 34 -10.53 6.66 8.86
CA PHE A 34 -9.62 7.52 8.09
C PHE A 34 -10.01 7.49 6.61
N VAL A 35 -10.83 8.43 6.18
CA VAL A 35 -11.30 8.54 4.79
C VAL A 35 -10.43 9.52 4.02
N LYS A 36 -9.96 9.11 2.85
CA LYS A 36 -9.31 9.99 1.88
C LYS A 36 -10.24 10.22 0.70
N ASP A 37 -10.69 11.45 0.54
CA ASP A 37 -11.46 11.84 -0.65
C ASP A 37 -10.54 11.82 -1.89
N LEU A 38 -11.06 11.23 -2.97
CA LEU A 38 -10.38 11.06 -4.26
C LEU A 38 -11.08 11.82 -5.40
N ASN A 39 -12.26 12.44 -5.18
CA ASN A 39 -13.10 13.01 -6.25
C ASN A 39 -12.34 14.01 -7.14
N ASP A 40 -11.49 14.84 -6.55
CA ASP A 40 -10.73 15.88 -7.26
C ASP A 40 -9.24 15.55 -7.41
N LEU A 41 -8.85 14.27 -7.23
CA LEU A 41 -7.46 13.84 -7.30
C LEU A 41 -7.16 13.05 -8.58
N THR A 42 -6.16 13.53 -9.30
CA THR A 42 -5.43 12.78 -10.34
C THR A 42 -4.31 11.95 -9.72
N GLU A 43 -3.69 11.04 -10.48
CA GLU A 43 -2.54 10.26 -9.99
C GLU A 43 -1.39 11.15 -9.49
N GLU A 44 -1.08 12.22 -10.22
CA GLU A 44 0.00 13.15 -9.86
C GLU A 44 -0.33 13.94 -8.58
N THR A 45 -1.57 14.44 -8.48
CA THR A 45 -2.03 15.23 -7.32
C THR A 45 -2.26 14.36 -6.10
N LEU A 46 -2.65 13.09 -6.28
CA LEU A 46 -2.73 12.09 -5.23
C LEU A 46 -1.38 11.91 -4.53
N LEU A 47 -0.30 11.69 -5.29
CA LEU A 47 1.04 11.56 -4.69
C LEU A 47 1.45 12.84 -3.96
N LYS A 48 1.11 14.02 -4.51
CA LYS A 48 1.37 15.31 -3.88
C LYS A 48 0.59 15.52 -2.58
N SER A 49 -0.58 14.90 -2.42
CA SER A 49 -1.43 15.00 -1.22
C SER A 49 -0.89 14.26 0.01
N PHE A 50 0.09 13.36 -0.15
CA PHE A 50 0.71 12.65 0.99
C PHE A 50 1.76 13.50 1.72
N THR A 51 2.17 13.08 2.92
CA THR A 51 3.29 13.69 3.65
C THR A 51 4.63 13.45 2.95
N LYS A 52 5.64 14.27 3.25
CA LYS A 52 7.00 14.13 2.68
C LYS A 52 7.58 12.73 2.93
N GLN A 53 7.36 12.18 4.12
CA GLN A 53 7.80 10.84 4.50
C GLN A 53 7.15 9.77 3.60
N ARG A 54 5.83 9.82 3.40
CA ARG A 54 5.12 8.87 2.54
C ARG A 54 5.57 8.96 1.08
N LYS A 55 5.76 10.17 0.54
CA LYS A 55 6.30 10.37 -0.82
C LYS A 55 7.66 9.69 -0.99
N SER A 56 8.54 9.83 0.01
CA SER A 56 9.86 9.17 0.01
C SER A 56 9.75 7.64 0.01
N LEU A 57 8.84 7.08 0.83
CA LEU A 57 8.60 5.63 0.88
C LEU A 57 8.08 5.08 -0.46
N VAL A 58 7.13 5.76 -1.09
CA VAL A 58 6.60 5.37 -2.42
C VAL A 58 7.71 5.40 -3.47
N LYS A 59 8.54 6.45 -3.48
CA LYS A 59 9.69 6.54 -4.40
C LYS A 59 10.68 5.39 -4.17
N LYS A 60 10.96 5.07 -2.90
CA LYS A 60 11.87 3.98 -2.51
C LYS A 60 11.33 2.62 -2.98
N ALA A 61 10.03 2.36 -2.80
CA ALA A 61 9.39 1.14 -3.29
C ALA A 61 9.54 0.98 -4.82
N LYS A 62 9.37 2.07 -5.59
CA LYS A 62 9.61 2.06 -7.04
C LYS A 62 11.07 1.71 -7.39
N THR A 63 12.05 2.22 -6.64
CA THR A 63 13.47 1.91 -6.86
C THR A 63 13.83 0.47 -6.55
N PHE A 64 13.14 -0.19 -5.62
CA PHE A 64 13.36 -1.60 -5.31
C PHE A 64 12.77 -2.57 -6.34
N GLY A 65 12.10 -2.08 -7.38
CA GLY A 65 11.44 -2.94 -8.36
C GLY A 65 10.30 -3.75 -7.72
N ILE A 66 9.58 -3.15 -6.76
CA ILE A 66 8.37 -3.77 -6.21
C ILE A 66 7.31 -3.85 -7.31
N GLU A 67 6.81 -5.06 -7.53
CA GLU A 67 5.74 -5.35 -8.47
C GLU A 67 4.44 -5.64 -7.72
N LEU A 68 3.31 -5.21 -8.30
CA LEU A 68 1.99 -5.50 -7.79
C LEU A 68 1.36 -6.63 -8.61
N HIS A 69 0.83 -7.64 -7.93
CA HIS A 69 0.15 -8.76 -8.57
C HIS A 69 -1.28 -8.84 -8.05
N LYS A 70 -2.24 -8.64 -8.96
CA LYS A 70 -3.65 -8.96 -8.73
C LYS A 70 -3.81 -10.47 -8.78
N LEU A 71 -4.24 -11.06 -7.66
CA LEU A 71 -4.36 -12.50 -7.50
C LEU A 71 -5.63 -13.03 -8.17
N LYS A 72 -5.51 -14.24 -8.73
CA LYS A 72 -6.67 -15.06 -9.10
C LYS A 72 -7.20 -15.81 -7.88
N ARG A 73 -8.44 -16.31 -7.97
CA ARG A 73 -9.08 -17.13 -6.93
C ARG A 73 -8.18 -18.27 -6.43
N ASN A 74 -7.55 -19.03 -7.34
CA ASN A 74 -6.68 -20.15 -7.00
C ASN A 74 -5.31 -19.74 -6.42
N GLU A 75 -5.03 -18.44 -6.32
CA GLU A 75 -3.80 -17.89 -5.74
C GLU A 75 -4.03 -17.25 -4.35
N LEU A 76 -5.27 -17.25 -3.84
CA LEU A 76 -5.62 -16.63 -2.56
C LEU A 76 -4.89 -17.25 -1.35
N TYR A 77 -4.40 -18.48 -1.48
CA TYR A 77 -3.53 -19.09 -0.47
C TYR A 77 -2.27 -18.25 -0.18
N LYS A 78 -1.73 -17.54 -1.19
CA LYS A 78 -0.60 -16.62 -1.03
C LYS A 78 -0.96 -15.43 -0.14
N PHE A 79 -2.15 -14.86 -0.34
CA PHE A 79 -2.66 -13.79 0.50
C PHE A 79 -2.86 -14.28 1.95
N LYS A 80 -3.50 -15.44 2.12
CA LYS A 80 -3.71 -16.06 3.44
C LYS A 80 -2.40 -16.29 4.18
N GLN A 81 -1.34 -16.73 3.51
CA GLN A 81 -0.03 -16.91 4.15
C GLN A 81 0.52 -15.60 4.72
N ILE A 82 0.40 -14.50 3.97
CA ILE A 82 0.85 -13.17 4.41
C ILE A 82 -0.02 -12.62 5.55
N ALA A 83 -1.33 -12.78 5.44
CA ALA A 83 -2.30 -12.38 6.46
C ALA A 83 -2.04 -13.13 7.79
N SER A 84 -1.87 -14.46 7.74
CA SER A 84 -1.58 -15.30 8.91
C SER A 84 -0.28 -14.88 9.60
N SER A 85 0.81 -14.72 8.83
CA SER A 85 2.09 -14.28 9.39
C SER A 85 1.98 -12.89 10.04
N THR A 86 1.10 -12.03 9.53
CA THR A 86 0.86 -10.71 10.11
C THR A 86 -0.01 -10.77 11.35
N SER A 87 -1.03 -11.63 11.37
CA SER A 87 -1.93 -11.82 12.50
C SER A 87 -1.19 -12.42 13.69
N GLU A 88 -0.36 -13.44 13.47
CA GLU A 88 0.53 -14.03 14.47
C GLU A 88 1.47 -12.97 15.08
N ARG A 89 2.12 -12.18 14.22
CA ARG A 89 3.05 -11.13 14.66
C ARG A 89 2.35 -10.00 15.45
N ARG A 90 1.09 -9.73 15.15
CA ARG A 90 0.30 -8.64 15.76
C ARG A 90 -0.67 -9.12 16.84
N ASN A 91 -0.69 -10.42 17.11
CA ASN A 91 -1.55 -11.10 18.08
C ASN A 91 -3.05 -10.79 17.87
N TYR A 92 -3.55 -10.94 16.64
CA TYR A 92 -4.98 -10.89 16.32
C TYR A 92 -5.41 -12.11 15.50
N ASP A 93 -6.71 -12.38 15.45
CA ASP A 93 -7.28 -13.51 14.72
C ASP A 93 -7.42 -13.23 13.22
N ASP A 94 -6.86 -14.11 12.40
CA ASP A 94 -7.01 -14.06 10.94
C ASP A 94 -8.24 -14.85 10.46
N LYS A 95 -8.76 -14.49 9.28
CA LYS A 95 -9.82 -15.26 8.63
C LYS A 95 -9.25 -16.50 7.93
N THR A 96 -10.12 -17.47 7.68
CA THR A 96 -9.76 -18.71 6.97
C THR A 96 -9.56 -18.47 5.47
N LEU A 97 -8.92 -19.40 4.77
CA LEU A 97 -8.84 -19.34 3.30
C LEU A 97 -10.23 -19.39 2.66
N ASP A 98 -11.11 -20.26 3.16
CA ASP A 98 -12.50 -20.38 2.70
C ASP A 98 -13.26 -19.05 2.78
N TYR A 99 -13.04 -18.25 3.83
CA TYR A 99 -13.61 -16.91 3.93
C TYR A 99 -13.17 -16.00 2.77
N TYR A 100 -11.87 -15.98 2.46
CA TYR A 100 -11.34 -15.14 1.36
C TYR A 100 -11.80 -15.63 -0.01
N GLU A 101 -11.90 -16.94 -0.21
CA GLU A 101 -12.44 -17.51 -1.44
C GLU A 101 -13.92 -17.15 -1.63
N LYS A 102 -14.74 -17.30 -0.59
CA LYS A 102 -16.15 -16.88 -0.62
C LYS A 102 -16.30 -15.39 -0.85
N PHE A 103 -15.44 -14.56 -0.23
CA PHE A 103 -15.41 -13.13 -0.47
C PHE A 103 -15.11 -12.82 -1.94
N TYR A 104 -14.07 -13.44 -2.51
CA TYR A 104 -13.74 -13.29 -3.93
C TYR A 104 -14.92 -13.69 -4.84
N ASP A 105 -15.52 -14.84 -4.58
CA ASP A 105 -16.63 -15.37 -5.38
C ASP A 105 -17.89 -14.51 -5.27
N SER A 106 -18.16 -13.96 -4.09
CA SER A 106 -19.36 -13.14 -3.84
C SER A 106 -19.28 -11.75 -4.46
N PHE A 107 -18.11 -11.11 -4.41
CA PHE A 107 -17.92 -9.74 -4.91
C PHE A 107 -17.42 -9.70 -6.35
N GLY A 108 -16.83 -10.77 -6.87
CA GLY A 108 -16.41 -10.90 -8.26
C GLY A 108 -15.54 -9.72 -8.72
N SER A 109 -15.96 -9.01 -9.76
CA SER A 109 -15.23 -7.85 -10.30
C SER A 109 -15.19 -6.64 -9.37
N ASN A 110 -15.99 -6.61 -8.30
CA ASN A 110 -16.03 -5.51 -7.33
C ASN A 110 -15.01 -5.68 -6.19
N ALA A 111 -14.23 -6.76 -6.19
CA ALA A 111 -13.17 -7.02 -5.23
C ALA A 111 -11.85 -7.35 -5.92
N GLU A 112 -10.76 -6.89 -5.34
CA GLU A 112 -9.41 -7.23 -5.79
C GLU A 112 -8.53 -7.62 -4.60
N PHE A 113 -7.82 -8.74 -4.74
CA PHE A 113 -6.73 -9.11 -3.85
C PHE A 113 -5.42 -8.81 -4.55
N ILE A 114 -4.62 -7.93 -3.95
CA ILE A 114 -3.35 -7.50 -4.52
C ILE A 114 -2.24 -7.81 -3.52
N ILE A 115 -1.15 -8.41 -4.00
CA ILE A 115 0.09 -8.56 -3.23
C ILE A 115 1.21 -7.75 -3.87
N ALA A 116 2.14 -7.29 -3.04
CA ALA A 116 3.39 -6.69 -3.48
C ALA A 116 4.51 -7.74 -3.40
N SER A 117 5.29 -7.88 -4.46
CA SER A 117 6.43 -8.80 -4.50
C SER A 117 7.71 -8.07 -4.94
N ILE A 118 8.85 -8.67 -4.62
CA ILE A 118 10.15 -8.27 -5.15
C ILE A 118 10.79 -9.46 -5.84
N ASN A 119 11.22 -9.28 -7.08
CA ASN A 119 12.02 -10.28 -7.78
C ASN A 119 13.50 -9.99 -7.56
N PHE A 120 14.14 -10.75 -6.69
CA PHE A 120 15.56 -10.55 -6.34
C PHE A 120 16.50 -10.72 -7.53
N LYS A 121 16.17 -11.58 -8.50
CA LYS A 121 17.00 -11.76 -9.69
C LYS A 121 16.95 -10.52 -10.57
N ASN A 122 15.75 -10.05 -10.90
CA ASN A 122 15.57 -8.81 -11.67
C ASN A 122 16.21 -7.62 -10.94
N TYR A 123 16.03 -7.54 -9.62
CA TYR A 123 16.63 -6.48 -8.81
C TYR A 123 18.16 -6.52 -8.86
N LEU A 124 18.78 -7.71 -8.77
CA LEU A 124 20.23 -7.88 -8.89
C LEU A 124 20.73 -7.47 -10.28
N GLU A 125 20.05 -7.89 -11.33
CA GLU A 125 20.38 -7.51 -12.72
C GLU A 125 20.34 -5.98 -12.89
N HIS A 126 19.33 -5.31 -12.36
CA HIS A 126 19.24 -3.84 -12.37
C HIS A 126 20.39 -3.18 -11.60
N LEU A 127 20.79 -3.73 -10.45
CA LEU A 127 21.94 -3.23 -9.70
C LEU A 127 23.25 -3.36 -10.50
N GLN A 128 23.45 -4.48 -11.17
CA GLN A 128 24.63 -4.72 -12.00
C GLN A 128 24.69 -3.77 -13.21
N ILE A 129 23.57 -3.56 -13.89
CA ILE A 129 23.46 -2.58 -15.00
C ILE A 129 23.83 -1.18 -14.49
N ASN A 130 23.23 -0.75 -13.37
CA ASN A 130 23.50 0.57 -12.80
C ASN A 130 24.98 0.73 -12.39
N GLN A 131 25.59 -0.29 -11.81
CA GLN A 131 27.01 -0.29 -11.47
C GLN A 131 27.89 -0.12 -12.72
N ASN A 132 27.57 -0.86 -13.79
CA ASN A 132 28.30 -0.78 -15.05
C ASN A 132 28.19 0.63 -15.67
N GLU A 133 26.99 1.21 -15.71
CA GLU A 133 26.77 2.56 -16.25
C GLU A 133 27.50 3.64 -15.43
N LEU A 134 27.48 3.54 -14.11
CA LEU A 134 28.24 4.44 -13.23
C LEU A 134 29.75 4.31 -13.46
N SER A 135 30.25 3.09 -13.63
CA SER A 135 31.67 2.84 -13.89
C SER A 135 32.13 3.47 -15.22
N LYS A 136 31.30 3.39 -16.28
CA LYS A 136 31.56 4.02 -17.58
C LYS A 136 31.57 5.55 -17.46
N LYS A 137 30.60 6.13 -16.75
CA LYS A 137 30.55 7.57 -16.50
C LYS A 137 31.79 8.06 -15.75
N ASN A 138 32.20 7.36 -14.69
CA ASN A 138 33.40 7.71 -13.92
C ASN A 138 34.67 7.68 -14.78
N LYS A 139 34.85 6.66 -15.63
CA LYS A 139 35.99 6.58 -16.57
C LYS A 139 35.99 7.76 -17.55
N THR A 140 34.82 8.11 -18.07
CA THR A 140 34.64 9.24 -19.01
C THR A 140 34.97 10.58 -18.33
N THR A 141 34.46 10.83 -17.13
CA THR A 141 34.74 12.04 -16.35
C THR A 141 36.23 12.17 -16.02
N THR A 142 36.90 11.09 -15.62
CA THR A 142 38.35 11.08 -15.36
C THR A 142 39.17 11.34 -16.63
N SER A 143 38.71 10.87 -17.79
CA SER A 143 39.38 11.16 -19.06
C SER A 143 39.24 12.63 -19.48
N LEU A 144 38.07 13.22 -19.24
CA LEU A 144 37.78 14.64 -19.52
C LEU A 144 38.54 15.59 -18.59
N SER A 145 38.69 15.25 -17.31
CA SER A 145 39.46 16.05 -16.35
C SER A 145 40.95 16.03 -16.64
N ARG A 146 41.52 14.86 -16.99
CA ARG A 146 42.92 14.75 -17.43
C ARG A 146 43.19 15.54 -18.70
N LYS A 147 42.28 15.50 -19.68
CA LYS A 147 42.40 16.28 -20.92
C LYS A 147 42.37 17.79 -20.65
N LYS A 148 41.53 18.26 -19.72
CA LYS A 148 41.51 19.67 -19.29
C LYS A 148 42.80 20.13 -18.59
N GLN A 149 43.38 19.28 -17.73
CA GLN A 149 44.66 19.59 -17.07
C GLN A 149 45.86 19.63 -18.02
N SER A 150 45.83 18.88 -19.13
CA SER A 150 46.88 18.92 -20.16
C SER A 150 46.76 20.10 -21.13
N LEU A 151 45.65 20.84 -21.09
CA LEU A 151 45.33 21.96 -21.98
C LEU A 151 45.42 23.34 -21.27
N SER A 152 45.74 23.36 -19.97
CA SER A 152 46.05 24.55 -19.17
C SER A 152 47.53 24.58 -18.82
#